data_AF-A0A847NIF3-F1
#
_entry.id   AF-A0A847NIF3-F1
#
_cell.length_a   1.000
_cell.length_b   1.000
_cell.length_c   1.000
_cell.angle_alpha   90.00
_cell.angle_beta   90.00
_cell.angle_gamma   90.00
#
_symmetry.space_group_name_H-M   'P 1'
#
loop_
_entity.id
_entity.type
_entity.pdbx_description
1 polymer ?
#
loop_
_entity_poly.entity_id
_entity_poly.type
_entity_poly.pdbx_seq_one_letter_code
_entity_poly.pdbx_strand_id
1 'polypeptide(L)'
;IEVAEGTKSDPFTSFEDYQSDGDKYDDMDRIKDGENEFKPYVEKTLIDFEVRNSYFLPSHSLVKGDLGLSNNSKSKKYSLRLEYNIIAIEEENRAYIDVSKNNIILKYPPNTIGLWVHSYDYNPATIGIGLRGQMGEEIYLPFTDGIGWTGWKYVELSPPTDVSLYPLELDKLYLELPKDRDDLGVILLDKLEAVYSRNFDEEGNNATLTSEYFYHLVEDGDTISNISMKYYGTGSYKDEILKLNDMKSEDVLRAGKILILRKR
;
A
#
# COMPACT_ATOMS: atom_id res chain seq x y z
N ILE A 1 -49.67 36.97 -23.43
CA ILE A 1 -48.91 36.62 -22.21
C ILE A 1 -48.45 35.20 -22.46
N GLU A 2 -47.22 35.07 -22.95
CA GLU A 2 -46.56 33.81 -23.26
C GLU A 2 -45.31 33.72 -22.41
N VAL A 3 -45.12 32.56 -21.80
CA VAL A 3 -44.00 32.21 -20.92
C VAL A 3 -42.90 31.65 -21.81
N ALA A 4 -41.70 32.25 -21.76
CA ALA A 4 -40.52 31.71 -22.41
C ALA A 4 -39.58 31.13 -21.34
N GLU A 5 -39.31 29.83 -21.48
CA GLU A 5 -38.46 29.00 -20.63
C GLU A 5 -36.97 29.34 -20.81
N GLY A 6 -36.23 29.38 -19.70
CA GLY A 6 -34.78 29.54 -19.68
C GLY A 6 -34.07 28.19 -19.87
N THR A 7 -33.09 28.16 -20.77
CA THR A 7 -32.18 27.03 -20.99
C THR A 7 -30.98 27.11 -20.04
N LYS A 8 -30.77 26.04 -19.25
CA LYS A 8 -29.53 25.80 -18.49
C LYS A 8 -28.48 25.18 -19.42
N SER A 9 -27.26 25.69 -19.40
CA SER A 9 -26.11 25.17 -20.15
C SER A 9 -25.47 23.95 -19.48
N ASP A 10 -25.15 22.94 -20.28
CA ASP A 10 -24.46 21.68 -19.91
C ASP A 10 -22.93 21.92 -19.78
N PRO A 11 -22.28 21.52 -18.66
CA PRO A 11 -20.86 21.77 -18.42
C PRO A 11 -19.89 20.71 -18.95
N PHE A 12 -20.31 19.71 -19.75
CA PHE A 12 -19.40 18.69 -20.27
C PHE A 12 -19.28 18.74 -21.80
N THR A 13 -18.21 19.40 -22.29
CA THR A 13 -17.72 19.22 -23.67
C THR A 13 -16.38 18.49 -23.64
N SER A 14 -16.26 17.47 -24.50
CA SER A 14 -15.11 16.58 -24.62
C SER A 14 -13.96 17.22 -25.42
N PHE A 15 -12.73 17.03 -24.94
CA PHE A 15 -11.52 17.51 -25.60
C PHE A 15 -10.96 16.42 -26.53
N GLU A 16 -11.27 16.53 -27.83
CA GLU A 16 -10.56 15.85 -28.92
C GLU A 16 -9.43 16.76 -29.41
N ASP A 17 -8.19 16.34 -29.22
CA ASP A 17 -7.06 16.50 -30.14
C ASP A 17 -5.75 16.26 -29.40
N TYR A 18 -5.04 15.17 -29.73
CA TYR A 18 -3.61 15.19 -30.04
C TYR A 18 -3.15 13.82 -30.57
N GLN A 19 -2.71 13.80 -31.84
CA GLN A 19 -2.09 12.65 -32.50
C GLN A 19 -0.58 12.58 -32.25
N SER A 20 -0.13 11.36 -31.95
CA SER A 20 1.09 10.61 -32.37
C SER A 20 2.34 11.36 -32.86
N ASP A 21 3.51 11.06 -32.25
CA ASP A 21 4.57 10.26 -32.91
C ASP A 21 5.81 9.98 -32.01
N GLY A 22 6.20 8.69 -31.96
CA GLY A 22 7.55 8.22 -32.32
C GLY A 22 8.76 8.37 -31.39
N ASP A 23 9.09 7.26 -30.70
CA ASP A 23 10.42 6.66 -30.49
C ASP A 23 11.52 7.23 -29.54
N LYS A 24 11.88 6.32 -28.60
CA LYS A 24 13.21 5.89 -28.11
C LYS A 24 13.87 6.56 -26.89
N TYR A 25 14.16 5.66 -25.94
CA TYR A 25 14.99 5.75 -24.75
C TYR A 25 16.30 6.54 -24.93
N ASP A 26 16.60 7.43 -23.99
CA ASP A 26 17.94 7.50 -23.42
C ASP A 26 17.91 8.00 -21.97
N ASP A 27 18.65 7.28 -21.15
CA ASP A 27 18.92 7.55 -19.74
C ASP A 27 19.94 8.67 -19.66
N MET A 28 19.57 9.85 -19.15
CA MET A 28 20.52 10.87 -18.70
C MET A 28 19.83 11.94 -17.88
N ASP A 29 20.16 11.93 -16.59
CA ASP A 29 20.23 13.08 -15.69
C ASP A 29 20.61 14.36 -16.45
N ARG A 30 19.58 15.15 -16.77
CA ARG A 30 19.72 16.56 -17.11
C ARG A 30 18.63 17.31 -16.37
N ILE A 31 19.06 17.94 -15.29
CA ILE A 31 18.32 18.95 -14.53
C ILE A 31 17.70 19.93 -15.55
N LYS A 32 16.40 19.80 -15.74
CA LYS A 32 15.56 20.87 -16.29
C LYS A 32 14.70 21.34 -15.13
N ASP A 33 14.87 22.61 -14.78
CA ASP A 33 13.96 23.36 -13.93
C ASP A 33 12.53 23.20 -14.46
N GLY A 34 11.79 22.30 -13.81
CA GLY A 34 10.36 22.13 -13.95
C GLY A 34 9.84 22.07 -12.52
N GLU A 35 8.84 22.89 -12.22
CA GLU A 35 8.15 22.91 -10.93
C GLU A 35 7.77 21.48 -10.53
N ASN A 36 8.55 20.90 -9.63
CA ASN A 36 8.25 19.60 -9.07
C ASN A 36 7.10 19.85 -8.10
N GLU A 37 5.86 19.75 -8.58
CA GLU A 37 4.67 19.84 -7.72
C GLU A 37 4.83 18.79 -6.61
N PHE A 38 5.20 19.25 -5.40
CA PHE A 38 5.30 18.38 -4.25
C PHE A 38 3.89 17.89 -3.92
N LYS A 39 3.57 16.65 -4.34
CA LYS A 39 2.32 15.99 -3.94
C LYS A 39 2.12 16.14 -2.42
N PRO A 40 0.96 16.59 -1.91
CA PRO A 40 0.74 16.80 -0.47
C PRO A 40 0.60 15.49 0.32
N TYR A 41 1.00 14.37 -0.28
CA TYR A 41 0.88 13.03 0.28
C TYR A 41 2.10 12.17 -0.06
N VAL A 42 2.19 11.04 0.63
CA VAL A 42 3.18 9.99 0.48
C VAL A 42 2.44 8.68 0.21
N GLU A 43 2.79 8.03 -0.89
CA GLU A 43 2.32 6.69 -1.23
C GLU A 43 3.31 5.66 -0.66
N LYS A 44 2.81 4.72 0.14
CA LYS A 44 3.56 3.58 0.65
C LYS A 44 2.97 2.30 0.07
N THR A 45 3.70 1.64 -0.81
CA THR A 45 3.33 0.30 -1.28
C THR A 45 3.36 -0.69 -0.11
N LEU A 46 2.25 -1.38 0.10
CA LEU A 46 2.10 -2.45 1.09
C LEU A 46 2.42 -3.80 0.44
N ILE A 47 1.82 -4.10 -0.72
CA ILE A 47 2.05 -5.32 -1.50
C ILE A 47 2.06 -4.98 -2.99
N ASP A 48 3.10 -5.38 -3.72
CA ASP A 48 3.22 -5.21 -5.17
C ASP A 48 2.97 -6.50 -5.98
N PHE A 49 2.79 -7.64 -5.29
CA PHE A 49 2.51 -8.95 -5.89
C PHE A 49 3.54 -9.48 -6.89
N GLU A 50 4.79 -8.99 -6.83
CA GLU A 50 5.88 -9.46 -7.67
C GLU A 50 6.36 -10.88 -7.31
N VAL A 51 6.08 -11.30 -6.06
CA VAL A 51 6.37 -12.63 -5.55
C VAL A 51 5.14 -13.23 -4.87
N ARG A 52 4.91 -14.53 -5.07
CA ARG A 52 3.80 -15.24 -4.43
C ARG A 52 4.14 -15.51 -2.95
N ASN A 53 3.70 -14.62 -2.07
CA ASN A 53 3.70 -14.79 -0.62
C ASN A 53 2.28 -14.67 -0.04
N SER A 54 1.35 -15.42 -0.64
CA SER A 54 -0.07 -15.42 -0.28
C SER A 54 -0.70 -16.81 -0.48
N TYR A 55 -1.73 -17.09 0.30
CA TYR A 55 -2.41 -18.40 0.31
C TYR A 55 -3.91 -18.23 0.20
N PHE A 56 -4.55 -19.11 -0.57
CA PHE A 56 -6.01 -19.16 -0.66
C PHE A 56 -6.59 -19.81 0.59
N LEU A 57 -7.56 -19.16 1.22
CA LEU A 57 -8.29 -19.71 2.36
C LEU A 57 -9.81 -19.53 2.12
N PRO A 58 -10.59 -20.61 1.98
CA PRO A 58 -12.04 -20.49 1.86
C PRO A 58 -12.71 -20.30 3.23
N SER A 59 -13.79 -19.51 3.31
CA SER A 59 -14.59 -19.40 4.54
C SER A 59 -15.33 -20.70 4.90
N HIS A 60 -15.71 -21.49 3.89
CA HIS A 60 -16.31 -22.82 4.05
C HIS A 60 -16.08 -23.71 2.82
N SER A 61 -16.45 -24.98 2.91
CA SER A 61 -16.16 -26.01 1.89
C SER A 61 -16.76 -25.77 0.49
N LEU A 62 -17.72 -24.84 0.36
CA LEU A 62 -18.35 -24.49 -0.91
C LEU A 62 -17.72 -23.26 -1.59
N VAL A 63 -16.75 -22.64 -0.94
CA VAL A 63 -15.86 -21.65 -1.55
C VAL A 63 -14.64 -22.39 -2.08
N LYS A 64 -14.43 -22.33 -3.39
CA LYS A 64 -13.26 -22.91 -4.07
C LYS A 64 -12.49 -21.81 -4.78
N GLY A 65 -11.20 -22.01 -4.94
CA GLY A 65 -10.35 -21.06 -5.65
C GLY A 65 -8.89 -21.45 -5.62
N ASP A 66 -8.09 -20.67 -6.34
CA ASP A 66 -6.63 -20.76 -6.38
C ASP A 66 -6.02 -19.38 -6.62
N LEU A 67 -4.73 -19.26 -6.28
CA LEU A 67 -3.93 -18.07 -6.53
C LEU A 67 -2.83 -18.37 -7.53
N GLY A 68 -2.61 -17.42 -8.44
CA GLY A 68 -1.49 -17.44 -9.39
C GLY A 68 -0.87 -16.07 -9.55
N LEU A 69 0.25 -16.02 -10.27
CA LEU A 69 0.80 -14.77 -10.81
C LEU A 69 0.33 -14.59 -12.24
N SER A 70 0.02 -13.35 -12.62
CA SER A 70 -0.40 -12.96 -13.97
C SER A 70 0.57 -11.94 -14.54
N ASN A 71 0.93 -12.05 -15.83
CA ASN A 71 1.71 -11.03 -16.54
C ASN A 71 0.86 -9.82 -16.99
N ASN A 72 -0.47 -9.89 -16.85
CA ASN A 72 -1.33 -8.71 -16.97
C ASN A 72 -1.29 -7.99 -15.62
N SER A 73 -0.48 -6.93 -15.52
CA SER A 73 -0.28 -6.15 -14.30
C SER A 73 -0.43 -4.65 -14.54
N LYS A 74 -0.61 -3.90 -13.46
CA LYS A 74 -0.58 -2.44 -13.42
C LYS A 74 0.75 -1.87 -12.97
N SER A 75 1.40 -2.55 -12.05
CA SER A 75 2.74 -2.21 -11.60
C SER A 75 3.70 -3.30 -12.03
N LYS A 76 4.93 -2.90 -12.35
CA LYS A 76 6.06 -3.80 -12.61
C LYS A 76 5.68 -4.97 -13.54
N LYS A 77 5.81 -6.23 -13.12
CA LYS A 77 5.73 -7.40 -14.02
C LYS A 77 4.56 -8.32 -13.71
N TYR A 78 4.17 -8.46 -12.44
CA TYR A 78 3.18 -9.44 -12.03
C TYR A 78 2.07 -8.81 -11.22
N SER A 79 0.85 -9.30 -11.44
CA SER A 79 -0.27 -9.10 -10.52
C SER A 79 -0.62 -10.42 -9.84
N LEU A 80 -1.32 -10.34 -8.72
CA LEU A 80 -1.98 -11.51 -8.16
C LEU A 80 -3.21 -11.84 -9.00
N ARG A 81 -3.40 -13.12 -9.29
CA ARG A 81 -4.59 -13.66 -9.95
C ARG A 81 -5.34 -14.55 -8.97
N LEU A 82 -6.57 -14.15 -8.63
CA LEU A 82 -7.51 -14.93 -7.86
C LEU A 82 -8.50 -15.61 -8.81
N GLU A 83 -8.52 -16.94 -8.80
CA GLU A 83 -9.65 -17.70 -9.34
C GLU A 83 -10.59 -18.05 -8.19
N TYR A 84 -11.90 -17.88 -8.40
CA TYR A 84 -12.90 -18.25 -7.40
C TYR A 84 -14.09 -18.94 -8.06
N ASN A 85 -14.72 -19.81 -7.29
CA ASN A 85 -16.01 -20.44 -7.59
C ASN A 85 -16.72 -20.62 -6.25
N ILE A 86 -17.78 -19.85 -6.02
CA ILE A 86 -18.46 -19.74 -4.74
C ILE A 86 -19.93 -20.10 -4.93
N ILE A 87 -20.39 -21.11 -4.19
CA ILE A 87 -21.81 -21.39 -4.00
C ILE A 87 -22.23 -20.67 -2.71
N ALA A 88 -22.98 -19.58 -2.86
CA ALA A 88 -23.18 -18.55 -1.86
C ALA A 88 -24.39 -18.82 -0.95
N ILE A 89 -24.45 -19.99 -0.32
CA ILE A 89 -25.59 -20.39 0.52
C ILE A 89 -25.42 -20.12 2.01
N GLU A 90 -24.19 -19.86 2.45
CA GLU A 90 -23.88 -19.59 3.85
C GLU A 90 -24.09 -18.11 4.18
N GLU A 91 -24.01 -17.77 5.47
CA GLU A 91 -24.02 -16.36 5.89
C GLU A 91 -22.74 -15.62 5.49
N GLU A 92 -21.59 -16.32 5.42
CA GLU A 92 -20.30 -15.77 5.01
C GLU A 92 -19.70 -16.56 3.83
N ASN A 93 -19.75 -15.98 2.62
CA ASN A 93 -19.27 -16.62 1.40
C ASN A 93 -18.02 -15.91 0.87
N ARG A 94 -16.87 -16.14 1.53
CA ARG A 94 -15.63 -15.41 1.30
C ARG A 94 -14.49 -16.28 0.79
N ALA A 95 -13.86 -15.83 -0.27
CA ALA A 95 -12.55 -16.28 -0.72
C ALA A 95 -11.49 -15.35 -0.11
N TYR A 96 -10.74 -15.84 0.88
CA TYR A 96 -9.67 -15.08 1.51
C TYR A 96 -8.33 -15.32 0.80
N ILE A 97 -7.53 -14.26 0.77
CA ILE A 97 -6.13 -14.25 0.39
C ILE A 97 -5.35 -13.91 1.66
N ASP A 98 -4.78 -14.91 2.30
CA ASP A 98 -3.90 -14.72 3.45
C ASP A 98 -2.61 -14.04 3.01
N VAL A 99 -2.32 -12.89 3.60
CA VAL A 99 -1.10 -12.10 3.39
C VAL A 99 -0.32 -11.85 4.68
N SER A 100 -0.69 -12.50 5.78
CA SER A 100 -0.08 -12.34 7.11
C SER A 100 1.44 -12.54 7.09
N LYS A 101 1.95 -13.47 6.26
CA LYS A 101 3.39 -13.72 6.10
C LYS A 101 4.19 -12.54 5.55
N ASN A 102 3.54 -11.49 5.05
CA ASN A 102 4.21 -10.26 4.63
C ASN A 102 4.55 -9.34 5.81
N ASN A 103 4.03 -9.63 7.03
CA ASN A 103 4.30 -8.89 8.27
C ASN A 103 4.07 -7.37 8.11
N ILE A 104 3.00 -6.99 7.40
CA ILE A 104 2.70 -5.59 7.12
C ILE A 104 1.95 -5.00 8.29
N ILE A 105 2.61 -4.04 8.96
CA ILE A 105 2.05 -3.34 10.11
C ILE A 105 1.79 -1.87 9.73
N LEU A 106 0.53 -1.46 9.85
CA LEU A 106 0.12 -0.06 9.83
C LEU A 106 0.30 0.48 11.25
N LYS A 107 1.32 1.31 11.47
CA LYS A 107 1.64 1.84 12.81
C LYS A 107 0.73 2.99 13.26
N TYR A 108 0.12 3.67 12.30
CA TYR A 108 -0.76 4.82 12.49
C TYR A 108 -1.74 4.88 11.30
N PRO A 109 -2.86 5.61 11.43
CA PRO A 109 -3.89 5.65 10.40
C PRO A 109 -3.37 6.25 9.09
N PRO A 110 -3.47 5.55 7.95
CA PRO A 110 -3.38 6.18 6.64
C PRO A 110 -4.60 7.06 6.35
N ASN A 111 -4.47 7.99 5.40
CA ASN A 111 -5.60 8.73 4.86
C ASN A 111 -6.49 7.82 4.01
N THR A 112 -5.86 7.04 3.12
CA THR A 112 -6.55 6.04 2.31
C THR A 112 -5.68 4.79 2.19
N ILE A 113 -6.34 3.67 1.95
CA ILE A 113 -5.70 2.46 1.41
C ILE A 113 -6.33 2.23 0.05
N GLY A 114 -5.53 1.89 -0.95
CA GLY A 114 -6.02 1.65 -2.30
C GLY A 114 -5.39 0.44 -2.98
N LEU A 115 -6.09 -0.07 -3.98
CA LEU A 115 -5.78 -1.30 -4.68
C LEU A 115 -6.20 -1.19 -6.16
N TRP A 116 -5.38 -1.68 -7.07
CA TRP A 116 -5.80 -1.90 -8.45
C TRP A 116 -6.52 -3.23 -8.58
N VAL A 117 -7.73 -3.19 -9.14
CA VAL A 117 -8.58 -4.37 -9.36
C VAL A 117 -8.94 -4.47 -10.84
N HIS A 118 -8.54 -5.56 -11.48
CA HIS A 118 -9.00 -5.91 -12.81
C HIS A 118 -10.18 -6.86 -12.73
N SER A 119 -11.24 -6.56 -13.46
CA SER A 119 -12.32 -7.50 -13.70
C SER A 119 -12.48 -7.80 -15.19
N TYR A 120 -12.88 -9.03 -15.49
CA TYR A 120 -13.24 -9.45 -16.85
C TYR A 120 -14.74 -9.35 -17.12
N ASP A 121 -15.56 -9.19 -16.09
CA ASP A 121 -17.02 -9.06 -16.18
C ASP A 121 -17.59 -8.20 -15.04
N TYR A 122 -18.86 -7.83 -15.13
CA TYR A 122 -19.61 -7.25 -14.04
C TYR A 122 -20.01 -8.33 -13.03
N ASN A 123 -19.88 -8.04 -11.75
CA ASN A 123 -19.99 -9.05 -10.69
C ASN A 123 -20.52 -8.40 -9.39
N PRO A 124 -21.44 -9.04 -8.63
CA PRO A 124 -21.94 -8.52 -7.34
C PRO A 124 -20.93 -8.57 -6.17
N ALA A 125 -19.69 -8.99 -6.39
CA ALA A 125 -18.71 -9.25 -5.36
C ALA A 125 -18.20 -7.98 -4.69
N THR A 126 -17.95 -8.12 -3.39
CA THR A 126 -17.25 -7.13 -2.57
C THR A 126 -15.78 -7.52 -2.50
N ILE A 127 -14.89 -6.57 -2.76
CA ILE A 127 -13.44 -6.73 -2.54
C ILE A 127 -13.06 -5.89 -1.32
N GLY A 128 -12.31 -6.46 -0.39
CA GLY A 128 -11.86 -5.75 0.81
C GLY A 128 -10.60 -6.33 1.43
N ILE A 129 -10.26 -5.78 2.60
CA ILE A 129 -9.16 -6.23 3.46
C ILE A 129 -9.67 -6.61 4.84
N GLY A 130 -9.01 -7.60 5.45
CA GLY A 130 -9.08 -7.88 6.87
C GLY A 130 -7.82 -7.40 7.56
N LEU A 131 -7.99 -6.56 8.57
CA LEU A 131 -6.94 -6.11 9.48
C LEU A 131 -7.08 -6.85 10.81
N ARG A 132 -5.97 -7.14 11.46
CA ARG A 132 -5.93 -7.69 12.82
C ARG A 132 -5.40 -6.65 13.79
N GLY A 133 -6.14 -6.39 14.86
CA GLY A 133 -5.71 -5.49 15.92
C GLY A 133 -4.95 -6.17 17.04
N GLN A 134 -4.62 -5.40 18.07
CA GLN A 134 -3.64 -5.78 19.10
C GLN A 134 -4.14 -6.91 20.02
N MET A 135 -5.45 -7.09 20.14
CA MET A 135 -6.07 -8.14 20.95
C MET A 135 -6.55 -9.32 20.08
N GLY A 136 -6.19 -9.35 18.80
CA GLY A 136 -6.60 -10.38 17.85
C GLY A 136 -7.98 -10.15 17.21
N GLU A 137 -8.59 -8.99 17.45
CA GLU A 137 -9.82 -8.57 16.79
C GLU A 137 -9.61 -8.43 15.28
N GLU A 138 -10.60 -8.88 14.51
CA GLU A 138 -10.59 -8.76 13.04
C GLU A 138 -11.48 -7.61 12.59
N ILE A 139 -10.94 -6.74 11.75
CA ILE A 139 -11.63 -5.57 11.18
C ILE A 139 -11.67 -5.74 9.67
N TYR A 140 -12.87 -5.94 9.12
CA TYR A 140 -13.07 -6.06 7.67
C TYR A 140 -13.51 -4.73 7.06
N LEU A 141 -12.82 -4.29 6.02
CA LEU A 141 -13.06 -3.03 5.34
C LEU A 141 -13.18 -3.28 3.83
N PRO A 142 -14.34 -2.97 3.21
CA PRO A 142 -14.50 -3.10 1.77
C PRO A 142 -13.87 -1.91 1.03
N PHE A 143 -13.23 -2.18 -0.11
CA PHE A 143 -12.89 -1.16 -1.11
C PHE A 143 -14.08 -0.85 -2.03
N THR A 144 -14.93 -1.84 -2.29
CA THR A 144 -16.04 -1.76 -3.21
C THR A 144 -17.16 -2.67 -2.75
N ASP A 145 -18.40 -2.27 -3.04
CA ASP A 145 -19.59 -3.11 -2.93
C ASP A 145 -20.12 -3.33 -4.36
N GLY A 146 -19.84 -4.49 -4.92
CA GLY A 146 -20.04 -4.80 -6.33
C GLY A 146 -18.93 -4.29 -7.26
N ILE A 147 -18.75 -5.01 -8.37
CA ILE A 147 -17.79 -4.74 -9.44
C ILE A 147 -18.57 -4.35 -10.69
N GLY A 148 -18.83 -3.05 -10.81
CA GLY A 148 -19.54 -2.43 -11.95
C GLY A 148 -18.63 -2.00 -13.10
N TRP A 149 -17.47 -2.64 -13.30
CA TRP A 149 -16.52 -2.30 -14.37
C TRP A 149 -15.87 -3.54 -14.97
N THR A 150 -15.35 -3.39 -16.18
CA THR A 150 -14.40 -4.32 -16.80
C THR A 150 -13.06 -3.62 -17.01
N GLY A 151 -11.98 -4.39 -17.13
CA GLY A 151 -10.63 -3.84 -17.12
C GLY A 151 -10.17 -3.44 -15.73
N TRP A 152 -9.11 -2.64 -15.68
CA TRP A 152 -8.52 -2.18 -14.44
C TRP A 152 -9.18 -0.92 -13.89
N LYS A 153 -9.46 -0.92 -12.59
CA LYS A 153 -9.89 0.26 -11.84
C LYS A 153 -9.15 0.34 -10.52
N TYR A 154 -8.78 1.54 -10.11
CA TYR A 154 -8.24 1.80 -8.79
C TYR A 154 -9.41 2.02 -7.82
N VAL A 155 -9.42 1.30 -6.71
CA VAL A 155 -10.43 1.39 -5.66
C VAL A 155 -9.75 1.76 -4.35
N GLU A 156 -10.45 2.51 -3.51
CA GLU A 156 -9.91 3.05 -2.26
C GLU A 156 -10.90 2.88 -1.11
N LEU A 157 -10.37 2.79 0.10
CA LEU A 157 -11.14 2.81 1.34
C LEU A 157 -10.52 3.79 2.34
N SER A 158 -11.35 4.25 3.28
CA SER A 158 -10.91 5.01 4.44
C SER A 158 -10.72 4.06 5.63
N PRO A 159 -9.50 3.94 6.18
CA PRO A 159 -9.24 3.10 7.35
C PRO A 159 -9.79 3.75 8.64
N PRO A 160 -9.89 3.00 9.76
CA PRO A 160 -10.30 3.56 11.05
C PRO A 160 -9.39 4.72 11.46
N THR A 161 -9.98 5.83 11.87
CA THR A 161 -9.23 7.04 12.26
C THR A 161 -8.83 7.05 13.73
N ASP A 162 -9.45 6.20 14.56
CA ASP A 162 -9.10 6.06 15.97
C ASP A 162 -7.69 5.46 16.11
N VAL A 163 -6.75 6.32 16.50
CA VAL A 163 -5.33 5.98 16.67
C VAL A 163 -5.14 4.88 17.71
N SER A 164 -6.05 4.72 18.68
CA SER A 164 -5.94 3.70 19.74
C SER A 164 -6.06 2.27 19.22
N LEU A 165 -6.66 2.07 18.04
CA LEU A 165 -6.74 0.77 17.37
C LEU A 165 -5.39 0.33 16.80
N TYR A 166 -4.47 1.27 16.56
CA TYR A 166 -3.18 0.98 15.92
C TYR A 166 -2.11 0.59 16.96
N PRO A 167 -1.16 -0.30 16.60
CA PRO A 167 -0.90 -0.84 15.26
C PRO A 167 -1.91 -1.89 14.80
N LEU A 168 -2.21 -1.86 13.49
CA LEU A 168 -3.03 -2.86 12.81
C LEU A 168 -2.15 -3.68 11.86
N GLU A 169 -2.27 -5.00 11.90
CA GLU A 169 -1.65 -5.93 10.96
C GLU A 169 -2.55 -6.14 9.75
N LEU A 170 -2.01 -6.07 8.53
CA LEU A 170 -2.72 -6.50 7.34
C LEU A 170 -2.69 -8.04 7.26
N ASP A 171 -3.83 -8.66 7.50
CA ASP A 171 -3.93 -10.11 7.62
C ASP A 171 -4.39 -10.78 6.31
N LYS A 172 -5.41 -10.22 5.67
CA LYS A 172 -6.03 -10.82 4.49
C LYS A 172 -6.58 -9.80 3.51
N LEU A 173 -6.66 -10.16 2.23
CA LEU A 173 -7.66 -9.60 1.32
C LEU A 173 -8.83 -10.58 1.21
N TYR A 174 -10.00 -10.11 0.83
CA TYR A 174 -11.15 -10.97 0.61
C TYR A 174 -11.96 -10.58 -0.62
N LEU A 175 -12.54 -11.58 -1.25
CA LEU A 175 -13.67 -11.47 -2.17
C LEU A 175 -14.89 -12.11 -1.51
N GLU A 176 -15.99 -11.38 -1.43
CA GLU A 176 -17.23 -11.83 -0.80
C GLU A 176 -18.39 -11.80 -1.81
N LEU A 177 -19.20 -12.87 -1.84
CA LEU A 177 -20.47 -12.86 -2.55
C LEU A 177 -21.64 -12.75 -1.57
N PRO A 178 -22.68 -11.96 -1.91
CA PRO A 178 -23.92 -11.98 -1.15
C PRO A 178 -24.56 -13.37 -1.19
N LYS A 179 -25.32 -13.70 -0.13
CA LYS A 179 -26.11 -14.93 -0.11
C LYS A 179 -27.05 -15.03 -1.32
N ASP A 180 -27.22 -16.24 -1.83
CA ASP A 180 -28.03 -16.58 -3.01
C ASP A 180 -27.54 -15.92 -4.33
N ARG A 181 -26.26 -15.51 -4.37
CA ARG A 181 -25.60 -14.94 -5.57
C ARG A 181 -24.36 -15.76 -5.94
N ASP A 182 -24.58 -17.03 -6.30
CA ASP A 182 -23.50 -17.90 -6.80
C ASP A 182 -22.78 -17.25 -7.98
N ASP A 183 -21.45 -17.30 -7.97
CA ASP A 183 -20.62 -16.78 -9.07
C ASP A 183 -19.27 -17.48 -9.12
N LEU A 184 -18.64 -17.42 -10.30
CA LEU A 184 -17.28 -17.89 -10.54
C LEU A 184 -16.57 -16.94 -11.49
N GLY A 185 -15.27 -16.76 -11.28
CA GLY A 185 -14.52 -15.87 -12.15
C GLY A 185 -13.06 -15.69 -11.75
N VAL A 186 -12.47 -14.67 -12.35
CA VAL A 186 -11.08 -14.29 -12.18
C VAL A 186 -10.99 -12.81 -11.88
N ILE A 187 -10.32 -12.45 -10.79
CA ILE A 187 -9.98 -11.08 -10.45
C ILE A 187 -8.46 -10.96 -10.41
N LEU A 188 -7.92 -9.86 -10.95
CA LEU A 188 -6.52 -9.52 -10.78
C LEU A 188 -6.38 -8.38 -9.78
N LEU A 189 -5.44 -8.53 -8.85
CA LEU A 189 -5.15 -7.54 -7.82
C LEU A 189 -3.71 -7.08 -7.95
N ASP A 190 -3.47 -5.78 -7.87
CA ASP A 190 -2.12 -5.21 -8.00
C ASP A 190 -1.95 -3.94 -7.17
N LYS A 191 -0.70 -3.64 -6.79
CA LYS A 191 -0.25 -2.42 -6.09
C LYS A 191 -1.19 -2.00 -4.96
N LEU A 192 -1.26 -2.82 -3.92
CA LEU A 192 -1.90 -2.44 -2.66
C LEU A 192 -1.04 -1.39 -1.97
N GLU A 193 -1.59 -0.23 -1.68
CA GLU A 193 -0.85 0.90 -1.12
C GLU A 193 -1.64 1.67 -0.07
N ALA A 194 -0.90 2.33 0.82
CA ALA A 194 -1.43 3.24 1.81
C ALA A 194 -0.94 4.66 1.50
N VAL A 195 -1.84 5.64 1.60
CA VAL A 195 -1.53 7.05 1.39
C VAL A 195 -1.53 7.77 2.73
N TYR A 196 -0.49 8.56 2.97
CA TYR A 196 -0.30 9.35 4.17
C TYR A 196 -0.13 10.83 3.83
N SER A 197 -0.68 11.72 4.64
CA SER A 197 -0.47 13.17 4.51
C SER A 197 1.00 13.48 4.60
N ARG A 198 1.47 14.36 3.73
CA ARG A 198 2.83 14.87 3.80
C ARG A 198 2.93 15.88 4.95
N ASN A 199 3.69 15.54 5.98
CA ASN A 199 4.16 16.47 7.00
C ASN A 199 5.30 17.31 6.41
N PHE A 200 5.26 18.61 6.66
CA PHE A 200 6.34 19.54 6.37
C PHE A 200 6.90 20.09 7.69
N ASP A 201 8.20 20.36 7.76
CA ASP A 201 8.80 21.08 8.88
C ASP A 201 8.47 22.58 8.81
N GLU A 202 8.89 23.35 9.81
CA GLU A 202 8.67 24.80 9.90
C GLU A 202 9.31 25.58 8.73
N GLU A 203 10.26 24.97 8.03
CA GLU A 203 10.98 25.53 6.88
C GLU A 203 10.35 25.10 5.53
N GLY A 204 9.28 24.29 5.57
CA GLY A 204 8.57 23.81 4.38
C GLY A 204 9.21 22.59 3.71
N ASN A 205 10.21 21.96 4.33
CA ASN A 205 10.80 20.72 3.84
C ASN A 205 9.92 19.52 4.22
N ASN A 206 9.90 18.49 3.38
CA ASN A 206 9.13 17.27 3.66
C ASN A 206 9.67 16.50 4.87
N ALA A 207 8.93 16.51 5.97
CA ALA A 207 9.22 15.82 7.24
C ALA A 207 8.53 14.45 7.38
N THR A 208 7.66 14.07 6.44
CA THR A 208 6.82 12.84 6.47
C THR A 208 7.60 11.55 6.38
N LEU A 209 8.80 11.60 5.81
CA LEU A 209 9.61 10.43 5.51
C LEU A 209 11.03 10.54 6.05
N THR A 210 11.20 11.02 7.28
CA THR A 210 12.40 10.68 8.06
C THR A 210 12.37 9.21 8.54
N SER A 211 11.97 8.29 7.65
CA SER A 211 12.54 6.95 7.61
C SER A 211 14.01 6.98 7.16
N GLU A 212 14.54 8.17 6.85
CA GLU A 212 15.98 8.42 6.82
C GLU A 212 16.67 7.93 8.07
N TYR A 213 16.01 7.88 9.23
CA TYR A 213 16.64 7.43 10.46
C TYR A 213 16.01 6.15 11.01
N PHE A 214 16.82 5.35 11.69
CA PHE A 214 16.41 4.19 12.46
C PHE A 214 17.19 4.16 13.77
N TYR A 215 16.71 3.36 14.72
CA TYR A 215 17.33 3.28 16.05
C TYR A 215 18.03 1.94 16.25
N HIS A 216 19.13 1.98 16.99
CA HIS A 216 19.81 0.80 17.50
C HIS A 216 19.95 0.91 19.02
N LEU A 217 19.45 -0.09 19.74
CA LEU A 217 19.68 -0.23 21.17
C LEU A 217 21.05 -0.88 21.37
N VAL A 218 21.96 -0.17 22.01
CA VAL A 218 23.32 -0.64 22.28
C VAL A 218 23.27 -1.85 23.21
N GLU A 219 23.90 -2.93 22.80
CA GLU A 219 24.08 -4.17 23.56
C GLU A 219 25.46 -4.21 24.24
N ASP A 220 25.66 -5.14 25.17
CA ASP A 220 26.96 -5.33 25.82
C ASP A 220 28.02 -5.75 24.79
N GLY A 221 29.12 -5.00 24.73
CA GLY A 221 30.23 -5.22 23.78
C GLY A 221 30.09 -4.48 22.46
N ASP A 222 29.00 -3.74 22.25
CA ASP A 222 28.88 -2.89 21.07
C ASP A 222 29.92 -1.76 21.06
N THR A 223 30.39 -1.46 19.85
CA THR A 223 31.20 -0.27 19.57
C THR A 223 30.59 0.45 18.39
N ILE A 224 30.79 1.77 18.28
CA ILE A 224 30.30 2.53 17.12
C ILE A 224 30.82 1.92 15.80
N SER A 225 32.07 1.44 15.79
CA SER A 225 32.66 0.78 14.62
C SER A 225 31.93 -0.50 14.22
N ASN A 226 31.60 -1.36 15.19
CA ASN A 226 30.88 -2.61 14.91
C ASN A 226 29.43 -2.35 14.52
N ILE A 227 28.78 -1.36 15.13
CA ILE A 227 27.43 -0.93 14.75
C ILE A 227 27.42 -0.39 13.32
N SER A 228 28.38 0.47 12.97
CA SER A 228 28.56 0.96 11.59
C SER A 228 28.75 -0.21 10.62
N MET A 229 29.60 -1.17 10.97
CA MET A 229 29.84 -2.36 10.16
C MET A 229 28.57 -3.21 9.99
N LYS A 230 27.81 -3.42 11.07
CA LYS A 230 26.58 -4.21 11.09
C LYS A 230 25.51 -3.67 10.13
N TYR A 231 25.30 -2.35 10.13
CA TYR A 231 24.22 -1.74 9.36
C TYR A 231 24.64 -1.23 7.98
N TYR A 232 25.92 -0.90 7.79
CA TYR A 232 26.40 -0.28 6.53
C TYR A 232 27.48 -1.10 5.81
N GLY A 233 27.90 -2.24 6.36
CA GLY A 233 28.97 -3.06 5.80
C GLY A 233 30.36 -2.42 5.89
N THR A 234 30.51 -1.28 6.57
CA THR A 234 31.77 -0.57 6.75
C THR A 234 31.83 0.21 8.05
N GLY A 235 33.02 0.38 8.62
CA GLY A 235 33.28 1.26 9.77
C GLY A 235 33.36 2.75 9.42
N SER A 236 33.28 3.12 8.13
CA SER A 236 33.47 4.50 7.64
C SER A 236 32.42 5.50 8.13
N TYR A 237 31.28 5.04 8.67
CA TYR A 237 30.21 5.91 9.14
C TYR A 237 30.26 6.15 10.66
N LYS A 238 31.35 5.77 11.33
CA LYS A 238 31.53 6.01 12.77
C LYS A 238 31.32 7.48 13.16
N ASP A 239 31.96 8.39 12.44
CA ASP A 239 31.92 9.82 12.78
C ASP A 239 30.53 10.42 12.54
N GLU A 240 29.81 9.94 11.53
CA GLU A 240 28.43 10.32 11.30
C GLU A 240 27.51 9.84 12.42
N ILE A 241 27.64 8.56 12.84
CA ILE A 241 26.87 8.03 13.97
C ILE A 241 27.16 8.85 15.22
N LEU A 242 28.43 9.16 15.51
CA LEU A 242 28.79 9.98 16.67
C LEU A 242 28.14 11.37 16.60
N LYS A 243 28.29 12.06 15.47
CA LYS A 243 27.71 13.39 15.26
C LYS A 243 26.20 13.41 15.41
N LEU A 244 25.51 12.41 14.85
CA LEU A 244 24.05 12.30 14.89
C LEU A 244 23.51 12.03 16.30
N ASN A 245 24.35 11.51 17.21
CA ASN A 245 24.00 11.14 18.57
C ASN A 245 24.56 12.10 19.62
N ASP A 246 25.05 13.26 19.18
CA ASP A 246 25.72 14.26 20.02
C ASP A 246 26.87 13.66 20.85
N MET A 247 27.61 12.70 20.26
CA MET A 247 28.72 11.99 20.88
C MET A 247 30.07 12.38 20.28
N LYS A 248 31.11 12.28 21.10
CA LYS A 248 32.52 12.37 20.70
C LYS A 248 33.17 11.00 20.71
N SER A 249 34.29 10.86 20.01
CA SER A 249 35.07 9.60 19.94
C SER A 249 35.59 9.11 21.31
N GLU A 250 35.67 10.00 22.29
CA GLU A 250 36.11 9.72 23.67
C GLU A 250 34.97 9.25 24.58
N ASP A 251 33.72 9.44 24.16
CA ASP A 251 32.56 9.12 24.97
C ASP A 251 32.40 7.60 25.08
N VAL A 252 32.12 7.12 26.30
CA VAL A 252 31.87 5.71 26.54
C VAL A 252 30.48 5.34 26.04
N LEU A 253 30.43 4.40 25.10
CA LEU A 253 29.19 3.78 24.65
C LEU A 253 28.71 2.77 25.70
N ARG A 254 27.58 3.04 26.35
CA ARG A 254 27.00 2.19 27.39
C ARG A 254 25.83 1.38 26.83
N ALA A 255 25.74 0.11 27.20
CA ALA A 255 24.58 -0.71 26.90
C ALA A 255 23.29 -0.06 27.41
N GLY A 256 22.21 -0.22 26.65
CA GLY A 256 20.93 0.44 26.87
C GLY A 256 20.83 1.86 26.28
N LYS A 257 21.92 2.46 25.78
CA LYS A 257 21.84 3.71 25.02
C LYS A 257 21.12 3.44 23.69
N ILE A 258 20.26 4.37 23.27
CA ILE A 258 19.62 4.33 21.95
C ILE A 258 20.44 5.22 21.03
N LEU A 259 20.95 4.65 19.94
CA LEU A 259 21.60 5.41 18.87
C LEU A 259 20.61 5.66 17.74
N ILE A 260 20.66 6.87 17.19
CA ILE A 260 20.04 7.29 15.94
C ILE A 260 21.04 6.98 14.81
N LEU A 261 20.58 6.32 13.76
CA LEU A 261 21.36 5.93 12.59
C LEU A 261 20.62 6.36 11.33
N ARG A 262 21.34 6.66 10.24
CA ARG A 262 20.73 7.05 8.96
C ARG A 262 20.64 5.85 8.02
N LYS A 263 19.46 5.54 7.46
CA LYS A 263 19.27 4.54 6.40
C LYS A 263 20.03 4.94 5.14
N ARG A 264 20.52 3.92 4.44
CA ARG A 264 21.30 4.02 3.20
C ARG A 264 20.81 3.00 2.20
#